data_AF-A0A3D1E511-F1
#
_entry.id   AF-A0A3D1E511-F1
#
_cell.length_a   1.000
_cell.length_b   1.000
_cell.length_c   1.000
_cell.angle_alpha   90.00
_cell.angle_beta   90.00
_cell.angle_gamma   90.00
#
_symmetry.space_group_name_H-M   'P 1'
#
loop_
_entity.id
_entity.type
_entity.pdbx_description
1 polymer ?
#
loop_
_entity_poly.entity_id
_entity_poly.type
_entity_poly.pdbx_seq_one_letter_code
_entity_poly.pdbx_strand_id
1 'polypeptide(L)'
;FFIITLATAVGAFWVRWKKKGKEASSIFKIALGLVIMALGFGFMAAASAQYAQEGSSAMYWVILAFLFHTVGELCASPVSLSYITKLAPLKYASIIMGLYWAATGLGNKVAGKIGELSQSLGEFEIFLGIAIVWSVIGLLVIAMLKPLKRLSHGAEDGEIAM
;
A
#
# COMPACT_ATOMS: atom_id res chain seq x y z
N PHE A 1 -6.95 -14.30 8.72
CA PHE A 1 -6.32 -14.25 10.06
C PHE A 1 -5.67 -12.90 10.34
N PHE A 2 -4.60 -12.51 9.63
CA PHE A 2 -3.85 -11.27 9.90
C PHE A 2 -4.70 -9.99 9.91
N ILE A 3 -5.63 -9.81 8.96
CA ILE A 3 -6.49 -8.62 8.93
C ILE A 3 -7.26 -8.49 10.25
N ILE A 4 -7.91 -9.58 10.69
CA ILE A 4 -8.76 -9.58 11.89
C ILE A 4 -7.94 -9.28 13.15
N THR A 5 -6.74 -9.88 13.27
CA THR A 5 -5.91 -9.75 14.47
C THR A 5 -5.12 -8.45 14.51
N LEU A 6 -4.68 -7.93 13.35
CA LEU A 6 -3.82 -6.76 13.27
C LEU A 6 -4.58 -5.45 13.03
N ALA A 7 -5.84 -5.46 12.57
CA ALA A 7 -6.59 -4.23 12.29
C ALA A 7 -6.64 -3.27 13.47
N THR A 8 -7.00 -3.77 14.67
CA THR A 8 -7.05 -2.96 15.89
C THR A 8 -5.65 -2.51 16.32
N ALA A 9 -4.64 -3.35 16.17
CA ALA A 9 -3.26 -3.04 16.53
C ALA A 9 -2.67 -1.92 15.64
N VAL A 10 -2.82 -2.04 14.32
CA VAL A 10 -2.35 -1.06 13.34
C VAL A 10 -3.11 0.26 13.48
N GLY A 11 -4.44 0.21 13.66
CA GLY A 11 -5.23 1.41 13.93
C GLY A 11 -4.78 2.13 15.20
N ALA A 12 -4.59 1.37 16.29
CA ALA A 12 -4.14 1.94 17.55
C ALA A 12 -2.68 2.42 17.51
N PHE A 13 -1.83 1.85 16.65
CA PHE A 13 -0.50 2.38 16.36
C PHE A 13 -0.59 3.78 15.76
N TRP A 14 -1.40 3.98 14.72
CA TRP A 14 -1.54 5.28 14.07
C TRP A 14 -2.12 6.36 14.99
N VAL A 15 -3.08 5.99 15.86
CA VAL A 15 -3.60 6.91 16.88
C VAL A 15 -2.50 7.35 17.84
N ARG A 16 -1.71 6.40 18.37
CA ARG A 16 -0.60 6.72 19.28
C ARG A 16 0.51 7.50 18.59
N TRP A 17 0.81 7.19 17.34
CA TRP A 17 1.81 7.87 16.53
C TRP A 17 1.44 9.34 16.31
N LYS A 18 0.18 9.59 15.98
CA LYS A 18 -0.38 10.94 15.83
C LYS A 18 -0.36 11.72 17.16
N LYS A 19 -0.75 11.09 18.27
CA LYS A 19 -0.69 11.71 19.62
C LYS A 19 0.71 12.14 20.04
N LYS A 20 1.77 11.54 19.47
CA LYS A 20 3.17 11.94 19.68
C LYS A 20 3.59 13.13 18.81
N GLY A 21 2.67 13.78 18.09
CA GLY A 21 2.96 14.89 17.19
C GLY A 21 3.72 14.49 15.92
N LYS A 22 3.75 13.20 15.59
CA LYS A 22 4.43 12.70 14.39
C LYS A 22 3.52 12.76 13.16
N GLU A 23 4.13 12.82 11.98
CA GLU A 23 3.42 12.85 10.70
C GLU A 23 2.50 11.62 10.55
N ALA A 24 1.23 11.88 10.22
CA ALA A 24 0.17 10.86 10.16
C ALA A 24 -0.93 11.23 9.13
N SER A 25 -0.62 12.10 8.16
CA SER A 25 -1.49 12.40 7.02
C SER A 25 -1.83 11.13 6.23
N SER A 26 -2.97 11.14 5.52
CA SER A 26 -3.39 9.98 4.72
C SER A 26 -2.36 9.67 3.63
N ILE A 27 -1.81 10.69 2.97
CA ILE A 27 -0.77 10.52 1.95
C ILE A 27 0.44 9.77 2.53
N PHE A 28 0.89 10.15 3.73
CA PHE A 28 2.01 9.48 4.40
C PHE A 28 1.69 8.03 4.75
N LYS A 29 0.51 7.76 5.30
CA LYS A 29 0.05 6.41 5.64
C LYS A 29 -0.04 5.49 4.42
N ILE A 30 -0.57 6.01 3.31
CA ILE A 30 -0.67 5.29 2.03
C ILE A 30 0.73 4.97 1.50
N ALA A 31 1.62 5.96 1.46
CA ALA A 31 2.97 5.79 0.94
C ALA A 31 3.80 4.81 1.79
N LEU A 32 3.70 4.91 3.11
CA LEU A 32 4.33 3.94 4.02
C LEU A 32 3.74 2.54 3.84
N GLY A 33 2.42 2.43 3.69
CA GLY A 33 1.74 1.17 3.40
C GLY A 33 2.23 0.52 2.11
N LEU A 34 2.46 1.30 1.05
CA LEU A 34 3.04 0.81 -0.21
C LEU A 34 4.45 0.25 -0.02
N VAL A 35 5.31 0.94 0.72
CA VAL A 35 6.68 0.45 1.00
C VAL A 35 6.63 -0.85 1.82
N ILE A 36 5.76 -0.92 2.84
CA ILE A 36 5.59 -2.14 3.65
C ILE A 36 5.09 -3.30 2.79
N MET A 37 4.13 -3.05 1.90
CA MET A 37 3.62 -4.07 0.97
C MET A 37 4.70 -4.51 -0.03
N ALA A 38 5.55 -3.60 -0.50
CA ALA A 38 6.67 -3.92 -1.37
C ALA A 38 7.69 -4.87 -0.71
N LEU A 39 7.91 -4.75 0.62
CA LEU A 39 8.70 -5.74 1.37
C LEU A 39 8.08 -7.14 1.34
N GLY A 40 6.75 -7.24 1.30
CA GLY A 40 6.03 -8.50 1.11
C GLY A 40 6.39 -9.19 -0.20
N PHE A 41 6.48 -8.44 -1.29
CA PHE A 41 6.99 -8.95 -2.57
C PHE A 41 8.48 -9.32 -2.53
N GLY A 42 9.28 -8.64 -1.69
CA GLY A 42 10.66 -9.06 -1.40
C GLY A 42 10.76 -10.48 -0.82
N PHE A 43 9.84 -10.86 0.08
CA PHE A 43 9.75 -12.23 0.58
C PHE A 43 9.33 -13.24 -0.50
N MET A 44 8.48 -12.82 -1.44
CA MET A 44 8.11 -13.67 -2.59
C MET A 44 9.27 -13.87 -3.56
N ALA A 45 10.09 -12.84 -3.80
CA ALA A 45 11.33 -12.99 -4.56
C ALA A 45 12.29 -13.96 -3.87
N ALA A 46 12.46 -13.86 -2.54
CA ALA A 46 13.27 -14.81 -1.78
C ALA A 46 12.72 -16.24 -1.84
N ALA A 47 11.40 -16.43 -1.82
CA ALA A 47 10.77 -17.73 -2.02
C ALA A 47 11.12 -18.33 -3.38
N SER A 48 11.03 -17.53 -4.45
CA SER A 48 11.37 -17.95 -5.82
C SER A 48 12.86 -18.31 -5.93
N ALA A 49 13.75 -17.55 -5.29
CA ALA A 49 15.17 -17.86 -5.24
C ALA A 49 15.49 -19.16 -4.47
N GLN A 50 14.73 -19.48 -3.40
CA GLN A 50 14.85 -20.77 -2.71
C GLN A 50 14.35 -21.91 -3.60
N TYR A 51 13.21 -21.72 -4.27
CA TYR A 51 12.65 -22.72 -5.19
C TYR A 51 13.65 -23.09 -6.28
N ALA A 52 14.32 -22.11 -6.87
CA ALA A 52 15.31 -22.33 -7.93
C ALA A 52 16.50 -23.18 -7.48
N GLN A 53 16.84 -23.16 -6.18
CA GLN A 53 17.97 -23.93 -5.63
C GLN A 53 17.55 -25.31 -5.12
N GLU A 54 16.39 -25.41 -4.47
CA GLU A 54 15.98 -26.58 -3.69
C GLU A 54 14.81 -27.34 -4.33
N GLY A 55 14.19 -26.82 -5.40
CA GLY A 55 12.98 -27.36 -6.03
C GLY A 55 11.71 -27.19 -5.18
N SER A 56 11.80 -26.52 -4.04
CA SER A 56 10.68 -26.19 -3.15
C SER A 56 10.99 -24.92 -2.35
N SER A 57 9.94 -24.24 -1.87
CA SER A 57 10.08 -23.07 -1.00
C SER A 57 9.39 -23.33 0.32
N ALA A 58 9.97 -22.80 1.39
CA ALA A 58 9.35 -22.92 2.70
C ALA A 58 8.09 -22.03 2.81
N MET A 59 7.06 -22.55 3.51
CA MET A 59 5.78 -21.88 3.70
C MET A 59 5.91 -20.52 4.41
N TYR A 60 6.95 -20.33 5.24
CA TYR A 60 7.12 -19.09 5.99
C TYR A 60 7.28 -17.86 5.10
N TRP A 61 7.80 -18.00 3.87
CA TRP A 61 7.90 -16.86 2.95
C TRP A 61 6.54 -16.29 2.58
N VAL A 62 5.58 -17.17 2.28
CA VAL A 62 4.21 -16.78 1.97
C VAL A 62 3.55 -16.17 3.20
N ILE A 63 3.75 -16.76 4.38
CA ILE A 63 3.22 -16.21 5.64
C ILE A 63 3.75 -14.79 5.89
N LEU A 64 5.06 -14.55 5.68
CA LEU A 64 5.67 -13.24 5.79
C LEU A 64 5.13 -12.27 4.72
N ALA A 65 5.01 -12.70 3.46
CA ALA A 65 4.44 -11.87 2.40
C ALA A 65 3.01 -11.40 2.77
N PHE A 66 2.14 -12.32 3.21
CA PHE A 66 0.79 -11.99 3.66
C PHE A 66 0.77 -11.07 4.88
N LEU A 67 1.68 -11.26 5.84
CA LEU A 67 1.79 -10.40 7.00
C LEU A 67 2.08 -8.95 6.58
N PHE A 68 3.10 -8.74 5.75
CA PHE A 68 3.52 -7.41 5.31
C PHE A 68 2.51 -6.78 4.34
N HIS A 69 1.93 -7.55 3.42
CA HIS A 69 0.82 -7.07 2.58
C HIS A 69 -0.36 -6.61 3.43
N THR A 70 -0.73 -7.38 4.45
CA THR A 70 -1.83 -7.02 5.35
C THR A 70 -1.52 -5.74 6.13
N VAL A 71 -0.32 -5.60 6.70
CA VAL A 71 0.06 -4.38 7.44
C VAL A 71 0.04 -3.17 6.51
N GLY A 72 0.56 -3.32 5.28
CA GLY A 72 0.52 -2.28 4.25
C GLY A 72 -0.91 -1.88 3.88
N GLU A 73 -1.77 -2.87 3.64
CA GLU A 73 -3.19 -2.68 3.33
C GLU A 73 -3.93 -1.95 4.45
N LEU A 74 -3.73 -2.36 5.71
CA LEU A 74 -4.33 -1.73 6.88
C LEU A 74 -3.86 -0.28 7.09
N CYS A 75 -2.67 0.08 6.59
CA CYS A 75 -2.21 1.47 6.58
C CYS A 75 -2.88 2.30 5.49
N ALA A 76 -3.12 1.73 4.30
CA ALA A 76 -3.55 2.47 3.12
C ALA A 76 -5.07 2.45 2.89
N SER A 77 -5.73 1.31 3.01
CA SER A 77 -7.12 1.15 2.57
C SER A 77 -8.15 2.03 3.29
N PRO A 78 -8.10 2.23 4.63
CA PRO A 78 -9.11 3.04 5.32
C PRO A 78 -8.97 4.53 4.97
N VAL A 79 -7.72 4.97 4.77
CA VAL A 79 -7.39 6.37 4.54
C VAL A 79 -7.51 6.77 3.08
N SER A 80 -7.24 5.88 2.12
CA SER A 80 -7.41 6.17 0.67
C SER A 80 -8.84 6.58 0.34
N LEU A 81 -9.82 5.81 0.83
CA LEU A 81 -11.22 6.11 0.58
C LEU A 81 -11.68 7.40 1.28
N SER A 82 -11.27 7.59 2.54
CA SER A 82 -11.56 8.83 3.29
C SER A 82 -10.95 10.05 2.59
N TYR A 83 -9.72 9.94 2.10
CA TYR A 83 -8.99 11.02 1.45
C TYR A 83 -9.66 11.47 0.14
N ILE A 84 -10.06 10.51 -0.70
CA ILE A 84 -10.72 10.79 -1.98
C ILE A 84 -12.08 11.46 -1.78
N THR A 85 -12.85 10.98 -0.80
CA THR A 85 -14.18 11.56 -0.50
C THR A 85 -14.08 12.97 0.10
N LYS A 86 -13.05 13.25 0.91
CA LYS A 86 -12.80 14.60 1.46
C LYS A 86 -12.35 15.62 0.42
N LEU A 87 -11.56 15.19 -0.56
CA LEU A 87 -11.09 16.06 -1.64
C LEU A 87 -12.12 16.28 -2.75
N ALA A 88 -13.10 15.40 -2.86
CA ALA A 88 -14.10 15.47 -3.91
C ALA A 88 -15.04 16.69 -3.70
N PRO A 89 -15.17 17.60 -4.69
CA PRO A 89 -16.17 18.64 -4.63
C PRO A 89 -17.58 18.01 -4.58
N LEU A 90 -18.47 18.58 -3.77
CA LEU A 90 -19.84 18.05 -3.55
C LEU A 90 -20.58 17.74 -4.87
N LYS A 91 -20.44 18.61 -5.87
CA LYS A 91 -21.07 18.45 -7.20
C LYS A 91 -20.54 17.24 -7.99
N TYR A 92 -19.31 16.78 -7.72
CA TYR A 92 -18.62 15.74 -8.49
C TYR A 92 -18.28 14.50 -7.65
N ALA A 93 -18.81 14.40 -6.43
CA ALA A 93 -18.48 13.33 -5.49
C ALA A 93 -18.71 11.93 -6.06
N SER A 94 -19.85 11.70 -6.73
CA SER A 94 -20.18 10.42 -7.37
C SER A 94 -19.26 10.08 -8.55
N ILE A 95 -18.86 11.08 -9.34
CA ILE A 95 -17.95 10.90 -10.48
C ILE A 95 -16.55 10.54 -9.99
N ILE A 96 -16.02 11.26 -9.01
CA ILE A 96 -14.69 11.00 -8.43
C ILE A 96 -14.65 9.61 -7.78
N MET A 97 -15.72 9.23 -7.08
CA MET A 97 -15.84 7.89 -6.51
C MET A 97 -15.93 6.80 -7.60
N GLY A 98 -16.63 7.07 -8.71
CA GLY A 98 -16.64 6.19 -9.88
C GLY A 98 -15.25 6.01 -10.48
N LEU A 99 -14.48 7.10 -10.61
CA LEU A 99 -13.09 7.07 -11.07
C LEU A 99 -12.17 6.28 -10.13
N TYR A 100 -12.36 6.38 -8.81
CA TYR A 100 -11.60 5.59 -7.84
C TYR A 100 -11.80 4.08 -8.04
N TRP A 101 -13.05 3.63 -8.19
CA TRP A 101 -13.35 2.21 -8.43
C TRP A 101 -12.90 1.77 -9.83
N ALA A 102 -13.04 2.62 -10.85
CA ALA A 102 -12.54 2.34 -12.19
C ALA A 102 -11.00 2.18 -12.19
N ALA A 103 -10.27 3.06 -11.50
CA ALA A 103 -8.82 2.95 -11.33
C ALA A 103 -8.43 1.67 -10.60
N THR A 104 -9.18 1.29 -9.54
CA THR A 104 -8.97 0.03 -8.81
C THR A 104 -9.19 -1.18 -9.72
N GLY A 105 -10.25 -1.19 -10.53
CA GLY A 105 -10.53 -2.26 -11.49
C GLY A 105 -9.45 -2.38 -12.57
N LEU A 106 -9.02 -1.25 -13.13
CA LEU A 106 -7.91 -1.22 -14.10
C LEU A 106 -6.59 -1.69 -13.47
N GLY A 107 -6.31 -1.28 -12.22
CA GLY A 107 -5.15 -1.76 -11.47
C GLY A 107 -5.15 -3.27 -11.30
N ASN A 108 -6.29 -3.87 -10.95
CA ASN A 108 -6.43 -5.32 -10.86
C ASN A 108 -6.22 -6.02 -12.21
N LYS A 109 -6.69 -5.43 -13.32
CA LYS A 109 -6.43 -5.96 -14.67
C LYS A 109 -4.94 -5.96 -15.00
N VAL A 110 -4.24 -4.86 -14.69
CA VAL A 110 -2.78 -4.77 -14.87
C VAL A 110 -2.04 -5.76 -13.98
N ALA A 111 -2.46 -5.91 -12.71
CA ALA A 111 -1.89 -6.90 -11.80
C ALA A 111 -2.06 -8.34 -12.33
N GLY A 112 -3.23 -8.68 -12.87
CA GLY A 112 -3.46 -9.96 -13.54
C GLY A 112 -2.51 -10.18 -14.72
N LYS A 113 -2.29 -9.14 -15.54
CA LYS A 113 -1.36 -9.24 -16.67
C LYS A 113 0.10 -9.41 -16.23
N ILE A 114 0.52 -8.71 -15.18
CA ILE A 114 1.85 -8.89 -14.59
C ILE A 114 2.00 -10.31 -14.02
N GLY A 115 0.95 -10.84 -13.41
CA GLY A 115 0.88 -12.23 -12.95
C GLY A 115 1.06 -13.24 -14.09
N GLU A 116 0.39 -13.05 -15.24
CA GLU A 116 0.60 -13.89 -16.43
C GLU A 116 2.05 -13.84 -16.92
N LEU A 117 2.66 -12.64 -16.96
CA LEU A 117 4.03 -12.44 -17.41
C LEU A 117 5.06 -13.16 -16.52
N SER A 118 4.73 -13.47 -15.26
CA SER A 118 5.64 -14.23 -14.38
C SER A 118 5.94 -15.63 -14.90
N GLN A 119 5.04 -16.24 -15.68
CA GLN A 119 5.25 -17.57 -16.25
C GLN A 119 6.34 -17.57 -17.34
N SER A 120 6.51 -16.46 -18.07
CA SER A 120 7.49 -16.35 -19.16
C SER A 120 8.76 -15.60 -18.77
N LEU A 121 8.64 -14.55 -17.96
CA LEU A 121 9.78 -13.72 -17.53
C LEU A 121 10.45 -14.22 -16.24
N GLY A 122 9.80 -15.14 -15.52
CA GLY A 122 10.27 -15.68 -14.25
C GLY A 122 9.66 -14.95 -13.05
N GLU A 123 9.27 -15.73 -12.05
CA GLU A 123 8.64 -15.25 -10.82
C GLU A 123 9.57 -14.32 -10.01
N PHE A 124 10.85 -14.68 -9.91
CA PHE A 124 11.85 -13.89 -9.20
C PHE A 124 11.93 -12.46 -9.73
N GLU A 125 12.09 -12.30 -11.05
CA GLU A 125 12.23 -10.99 -11.71
C GLU A 125 10.98 -10.14 -11.54
N ILE A 126 9.79 -10.75 -11.67
CA ILE A 126 8.53 -10.06 -11.46
C ILE A 126 8.37 -9.62 -10.01
N PHE A 127 8.57 -10.50 -9.03
CA PHE A 127 8.42 -10.15 -7.63
C PHE A 127 9.44 -9.11 -7.17
N LEU A 128 10.71 -9.25 -7.61
CA LEU A 128 11.75 -8.27 -7.31
C LEU A 128 11.46 -6.93 -7.98
N GLY A 129 11.02 -6.94 -9.24
CA GLY A 129 10.62 -5.73 -9.97
C GLY A 129 9.48 -4.99 -9.28
N ILE A 130 8.44 -5.70 -8.85
CA ILE A 130 7.33 -5.12 -8.06
C ILE A 130 7.86 -4.53 -6.75
N ALA A 131 8.69 -5.27 -6.01
CA ALA A 131 9.26 -4.81 -4.74
C ALA A 131 10.08 -3.51 -4.91
N ILE A 132 10.92 -3.43 -5.94
CA ILE A 132 11.74 -2.24 -6.20
C ILE A 132 10.86 -1.06 -6.63
N VAL A 133 10.00 -1.25 -7.63
CA VAL A 133 9.18 -0.17 -8.19
C VAL A 133 8.28 0.45 -7.13
N TRP A 134 7.56 -0.36 -6.34
CA TRP A 134 6.67 0.17 -5.31
C TRP A 134 7.40 0.75 -4.10
N SER A 135 8.59 0.23 -3.75
CA SER A 135 9.45 0.86 -2.74
C SER A 135 9.90 2.25 -3.20
N VAL A 136 10.37 2.39 -4.46
CA VAL A 136 10.81 3.66 -5.02
C VAL A 136 9.65 4.66 -5.10
N ILE A 137 8.47 4.24 -5.59
CA ILE A 137 7.28 5.09 -5.64
C ILE A 137 6.89 5.55 -4.23
N GLY A 138 6.82 4.63 -3.26
CA GLY A 138 6.45 4.97 -1.88
C GLY A 138 7.44 5.97 -1.25
N LEU A 139 8.74 5.75 -1.43
CA LEU A 139 9.78 6.67 -0.95
C LEU A 139 9.73 8.03 -1.65
N LEU A 140 9.47 8.06 -2.96
CA LEU A 140 9.31 9.30 -3.73
C LEU A 140 8.09 10.10 -3.24
N VAL A 141 6.96 9.44 -2.97
CA VAL A 141 5.79 10.10 -2.39
C VAL A 141 6.10 10.64 -0.99
N ILE A 142 6.86 9.89 -0.17
CA ILE A 142 7.31 10.35 1.15
C ILE A 142 8.22 11.58 1.02
N ALA A 143 9.16 11.59 0.06
CA ALA A 143 10.03 12.73 -0.19
C ALA A 143 9.23 13.96 -0.66
N MET A 144 8.16 13.75 -1.43
CA MET A 144 7.28 14.80 -1.95
C MET A 144 6.07 15.10 -1.05
N LEU A 145 6.08 14.71 0.24
CA LEU A 145 4.94 14.94 1.13
C LEU A 145 4.58 16.41 1.30
N LYS A 146 5.57 17.29 1.43
CA LYS A 146 5.35 18.73 1.63
C LYS A 146 4.52 19.36 0.49
N PRO A 147 4.91 19.22 -0.79
CA PRO A 147 4.10 19.77 -1.89
C PRO A 147 2.76 19.06 -2.03
N LEU A 148 2.68 17.74 -1.82
CA LEU A 148 1.41 17.01 -1.91
C LEU A 148 0.40 17.47 -0.85
N LYS A 149 0.84 17.70 0.39
CA LYS A 149 -0.01 18.26 1.46
C LYS A 149 -0.42 19.71 1.17
N ARG A 150 0.44 20.51 0.55
CA ARG A 150 0.05 21.87 0.14
C ARG A 150 -1.11 21.86 -0.86
N LEU A 151 -1.15 20.85 -1.74
CA LEU A 151 -2.21 20.69 -2.74
C LEU A 151 -3.49 20.06 -2.19
N SER A 152 -3.49 19.52 -0.97
CA SER A 152 -4.70 18.95 -0.37
C SER A 152 -5.66 20.00 0.19
N HIS A 153 -5.33 21.29 0.10
CA HIS A 153 -6.16 22.44 0.51
C HIS A 153 -6.75 22.29 1.93
N GLY A 154 -6.00 21.67 2.84
CA GLY A 154 -6.44 21.47 4.22
C GLY A 154 -7.55 20.44 4.41
N ALA A 155 -7.78 19.56 3.44
CA ALA A 155 -8.79 18.49 3.51
C ALA A 155 -8.65 17.57 4.74
N GLU A 156 -7.49 17.59 5.41
CA GLU A 156 -7.20 16.78 6.61
C GLU A 156 -6.95 17.62 7.88
N ASP A 157 -7.05 18.95 7.82
CA ASP A 157 -6.63 19.84 8.91
C ASP A 157 -7.52 19.68 10.16
N GLY A 158 -8.80 19.34 9.98
CA GLY A 158 -9.72 19.03 11.07
C GLY A 158 -9.36 17.77 11.86
N GLU A 159 -8.55 16.87 11.31
CA GLU A 159 -8.02 15.76 12.07
C GLU A 159 -6.80 16.18 12.91
N ILE A 160 -5.99 17.14 12.48
CA ILE A 160 -4.78 17.55 13.22
C ILE A 160 -5.14 18.27 14.54
N ALA A 161 -6.33 18.87 14.61
CA ALA A 161 -6.84 19.61 15.77
C ALA A 161 -7.55 18.75 16.85
N MET A 162 -7.68 17.43 16.65
CA MET A 162 -8.36 16.49 17.57
C MET A 162 -7.43 15.35 18.01
#